data_AF-A0A0Q0UWH8-F1
#
_entry.id   AF-A0A0Q0UWH8-F1
#
_cell.length_a   1.000
_cell.length_b   1.000
_cell.length_c   1.000
_cell.angle_alpha   90.00
_cell.angle_beta   90.00
_cell.angle_gamma   90.00
#
_symmetry.space_group_name_H-M   'P 1'
#
loop_
_entity.id
_entity.type
_entity.pdbx_description
1 polymer ?
#
loop_
_entity_poly.entity_id
_entity_poly.type
_entity_poly.pdbx_seq_one_letter_code
_entity_poly.pdbx_strand_id
1 'polypeptide(L)'
;MLEKKHPRSASYSLPHRWYAFSPHGGEADVGGGPVESESVYGAIERKYGELKERGIAGDELDLLLEMDIKHYFSQYMKGVDRRIRNRRDLEKMVTPDVLALTEAMVVYVEKKLGRRLAKKVTYALALHIQTAINRLRAGTIVSHPKLNEVRAAYKHEFAVALDCLHLMEEKMHIDLPIDEAGFLTMFFALHEERTEEREERVAVVVVMHGNGVASAMADVVNQLLTAACVYAVDMPLDADPKHIYEQVKAVLQPVVSQKGVLLLVDMGSLVSFASFLEKELAVPVKVVSAASTPHVLEAAHKAMLGYALNDIYEEVKAAAPFYVREPLWEEETADQDMLAIVTACFTGKGSALALKHILETYLQLDEHMWRIIPIQMADVKEARQTLSSIAKHFRIVCVVSHICLDERIPHFPLEEVLSLRAMKEIQALADVEEIHVHMARELAGHLRHLSPTKAIHAIRAALAAIGRELGLDPDGRDMVGLVLHLCCLLDRLLSGEKTSSGQGTAIECRHEDETLYRVVKEGLFPLEQRYGVCIGEDELCHIVHFFRSLQGKQDT
;
A
#
# COMPACT_ATOMS: atom_id res chain seq x y z
N MET A 1 -32.87 61.72 10.12
CA MET A 1 -33.71 60.60 9.64
C MET A 1 -32.94 59.32 9.86
N LEU A 2 -33.54 58.40 10.63
CA LEU A 2 -32.99 57.09 10.94
C LEU A 2 -33.01 56.19 9.70
N GLU A 3 -31.88 55.59 9.33
CA GLU A 3 -31.88 54.34 8.56
C GLU A 3 -31.38 53.20 9.45
N LYS A 4 -32.27 52.24 9.66
CA LYS A 4 -32.11 51.07 10.51
C LYS A 4 -31.02 50.15 9.93
N LYS A 5 -30.00 49.84 10.74
CA LYS A 5 -29.09 48.71 10.47
C LYS A 5 -29.91 47.41 10.50
N HIS A 6 -30.02 46.72 9.37
CA HIS A 6 -30.45 45.31 9.35
C HIS A 6 -29.32 44.42 9.91
N PRO A 7 -29.63 43.37 10.71
CA PRO A 7 -28.62 42.48 11.26
C PRO A 7 -28.03 41.62 10.15
N ARG A 8 -26.70 41.59 10.06
CA ARG A 8 -25.97 40.69 9.15
C ARG A 8 -26.26 39.24 9.55
N SER A 9 -26.56 38.39 8.58
CA SER A 9 -26.58 36.94 8.75
C SER A 9 -25.21 36.47 9.23
N ALA A 10 -25.20 35.61 10.25
CA ALA A 10 -24.00 34.91 10.70
C ALA A 10 -24.03 33.50 10.10
N SER A 11 -22.97 33.12 9.38
CA SER A 11 -22.73 31.76 8.92
C SER A 11 -21.62 31.14 9.78
N TYR A 12 -21.84 29.91 10.23
CA TYR A 12 -20.84 29.10 10.93
C TYR A 12 -20.57 27.85 10.11
N SER A 13 -19.30 27.48 9.95
CA SER A 13 -18.86 26.27 9.25
C SER A 13 -18.61 25.15 10.26
N LEU A 14 -19.26 24.01 10.05
CA LEU A 14 -18.88 22.70 10.59
C LEU A 14 -18.72 21.72 9.42
N PRO A 15 -17.96 20.63 9.56
CA PRO A 15 -17.64 19.76 8.43
C PRO A 15 -18.91 19.13 7.85
N HIS A 16 -19.18 19.45 6.58
CA HIS A 16 -20.16 18.84 5.67
C HIS A 16 -21.65 19.28 5.69
N ARG A 17 -22.08 20.39 6.33
CA ARG A 17 -23.39 21.02 6.03
C ARG A 17 -23.40 22.53 6.23
N TRP A 18 -24.10 23.26 5.35
CA TRP A 18 -24.36 24.70 5.47
C TRP A 18 -25.76 24.95 6.06
N TYR A 19 -25.86 25.86 7.02
CA TYR A 19 -27.13 26.36 7.55
C TYR A 19 -27.20 27.88 7.37
N ALA A 20 -28.29 28.38 6.80
CA ALA A 20 -28.57 29.81 6.69
C ALA A 20 -29.81 30.16 7.49
N PHE A 21 -29.69 31.08 8.47
CA PHE A 21 -30.82 31.60 9.22
C PHE A 21 -31.21 32.98 8.69
N SER A 22 -32.48 33.10 8.25
CA SER A 22 -33.08 34.38 7.89
C SER A 22 -33.71 35.05 9.13
N PRO A 23 -33.65 36.39 9.28
CA PRO A 23 -34.22 37.11 10.43
C PRO A 23 -35.75 37.02 10.55
N HIS A 24 -36.44 36.41 9.59
CA HIS A 24 -37.90 36.38 9.50
C HIS A 24 -38.53 35.00 9.64
N GLY A 25 -37.77 33.97 10.07
CA GLY A 25 -38.33 32.67 10.45
C GLY A 25 -39.11 31.98 9.32
N GLY A 26 -38.40 31.25 8.46
CA GLY A 26 -38.97 30.37 7.45
C GLY A 26 -38.10 29.13 7.29
N GLU A 27 -38.73 27.98 7.06
CA GLU A 27 -38.11 26.65 7.07
C GLU A 27 -36.93 26.52 6.09
N ALA A 28 -35.90 25.82 6.56
CA ALA A 28 -34.71 25.51 5.79
C ALA A 28 -35.06 24.47 4.71
N ASP A 29 -34.97 24.87 3.44
CA ASP A 29 -35.01 23.95 2.31
C ASP A 29 -33.70 23.14 2.29
N VAL A 30 -33.78 21.86 2.64
CA VAL A 30 -32.66 20.92 2.58
C VAL A 30 -32.57 20.40 1.15
N GLY A 31 -32.08 21.26 0.26
CA GLY A 31 -31.72 20.89 -1.10
C GLY A 31 -30.40 20.12 -1.10
N GLY A 32 -30.46 18.79 -1.08
CA GLY A 32 -29.32 17.93 -1.35
C GLY A 32 -28.83 18.12 -2.79
N GLY A 33 -27.76 18.89 -2.97
CA GLY A 33 -27.00 18.93 -4.21
C GLY A 33 -26.26 17.60 -4.45
N PRO A 34 -25.95 17.23 -5.71
CA PRO A 34 -25.27 15.99 -6.01
C PRO A 34 -23.89 15.98 -5.35
N VAL A 35 -23.57 14.86 -4.71
CA VAL A 35 -22.25 14.51 -4.18
C VAL A 35 -21.16 14.96 -5.15
N GLU A 36 -20.28 15.87 -4.71
CA GLU A 36 -19.05 16.21 -5.43
C GLU A 36 -18.27 14.91 -5.69
N SER A 37 -18.33 14.41 -6.91
CA SER A 37 -17.35 13.45 -7.38
C SER A 37 -16.02 14.19 -7.40
N GLU A 38 -15.03 13.72 -6.63
CA GLU A 38 -13.66 14.25 -6.67
C GLU A 38 -13.23 14.48 -8.12
N SER A 39 -13.10 15.74 -8.51
CA SER A 39 -12.66 16.09 -9.85
C SER A 39 -11.16 15.79 -9.95
N VAL A 40 -10.70 15.28 -11.10
CA VAL A 40 -9.29 14.92 -11.40
C VAL A 40 -8.32 16.03 -10.93
N TYR A 41 -8.77 17.25 -11.06
CA TYR A 41 -8.11 18.49 -10.71
C TYR A 41 -7.81 18.67 -9.22
N GLY A 42 -8.78 18.38 -8.35
CA GLY A 42 -8.59 18.52 -6.90
C GLY A 42 -7.61 17.49 -6.35
N ALA A 43 -7.54 16.31 -6.96
CA ALA A 43 -6.57 15.28 -6.60
C ALA A 43 -5.14 15.67 -7.01
N ILE A 44 -4.97 16.19 -8.23
CA ILE A 44 -3.68 16.65 -8.76
C ILE A 44 -3.14 17.84 -7.95
N GLU A 45 -3.99 18.82 -7.62
CA GLU A 45 -3.60 20.01 -6.86
C GLU A 45 -3.23 19.68 -5.41
N ARG A 46 -3.99 18.79 -4.75
CA ARG A 46 -3.68 18.28 -3.41
C ARG A 46 -2.35 17.55 -3.37
N LYS A 47 -2.11 16.66 -4.35
CA LYS A 47 -0.85 15.91 -4.45
C LYS A 47 0.35 16.81 -4.71
N TYR A 48 0.18 17.83 -5.56
CA TYR A 48 1.19 18.85 -5.80
C TYR A 48 1.55 19.63 -4.52
N GLY A 49 0.53 20.05 -3.76
CA GLY A 49 0.71 20.68 -2.45
C GLY A 49 1.49 19.79 -1.47
N GLU A 50 1.06 18.53 -1.33
CA GLU A 50 1.71 17.53 -0.47
C GLU A 50 3.19 17.32 -0.79
N LEU A 51 3.55 17.19 -2.08
CA LEU A 51 4.94 16.95 -2.49
C LEU A 51 5.83 18.18 -2.22
N LYS A 52 5.28 19.37 -2.43
CA LYS A 52 6.00 20.63 -2.18
C LYS A 52 6.19 20.89 -0.68
N GLU A 53 5.21 20.57 0.15
CA GLU A 53 5.32 20.63 1.63
C GLU A 53 6.36 19.65 2.18
N ARG A 54 6.58 18.52 1.50
CA ARG A 54 7.61 17.52 1.85
C ARG A 54 9.02 17.87 1.38
N GLY A 55 9.22 19.07 0.82
CA GLY A 55 10.53 19.56 0.39
C GLY A 55 11.04 18.99 -0.93
N ILE A 56 10.19 18.29 -1.69
CA ILE A 56 10.52 17.74 -3.00
C ILE A 56 10.40 18.89 -4.02
N ALA A 57 11.47 19.17 -4.76
CA ALA A 57 11.55 20.28 -5.71
C ALA A 57 12.39 19.94 -6.94
N GLY A 58 12.24 20.70 -8.02
CA GLY A 58 13.00 20.52 -9.26
C GLY A 58 12.66 19.22 -9.99
N ASP A 59 13.64 18.63 -10.67
CA ASP A 59 13.46 17.49 -11.59
C ASP A 59 12.83 16.24 -10.94
N GLU A 60 13.00 16.06 -9.62
CA GLU A 60 12.41 14.95 -8.85
C GLU A 60 10.90 15.14 -8.60
N LEU A 61 10.49 16.36 -8.25
CA LEU A 61 9.08 16.74 -8.21
C LEU A 61 8.48 16.55 -9.60
N ASP A 62 9.25 16.86 -10.63
CA ASP A 62 8.76 16.79 -11.98
C ASP A 62 8.53 15.35 -12.46
N LEU A 63 9.46 14.45 -12.21
CA LEU A 63 9.31 13.03 -12.55
C LEU A 63 8.12 12.38 -11.82
N LEU A 64 7.98 12.66 -10.51
CA LEU A 64 6.91 12.09 -9.68
C LEU A 64 5.53 12.58 -10.10
N LEU A 65 5.39 13.88 -10.40
CA LEU A 65 4.13 14.43 -10.88
C LEU A 65 3.79 13.94 -12.30
N GLU A 66 4.78 13.72 -13.18
CA GLU A 66 4.49 13.17 -14.50
C GLU A 66 3.94 11.74 -14.42
N MET A 67 4.55 10.90 -13.57
CA MET A 67 4.08 9.54 -13.29
C MET A 67 2.69 9.54 -12.64
N ASP A 68 2.46 10.39 -11.65
CA ASP A 68 1.18 10.51 -10.95
C ASP A 68 0.10 11.02 -11.90
N ILE A 69 0.33 12.07 -12.68
CA ILE A 69 -0.65 12.60 -13.64
C ILE A 69 -1.02 11.52 -14.67
N LYS A 70 -0.04 10.80 -15.23
CA LYS A 70 -0.29 9.68 -16.16
C LYS A 70 -1.10 8.55 -15.49
N HIS A 71 -0.75 8.18 -14.26
CA HIS A 71 -1.45 7.16 -13.50
C HIS A 71 -2.89 7.56 -13.19
N TYR A 72 -3.11 8.76 -12.66
CA TYR A 72 -4.45 9.29 -12.36
C TYR A 72 -5.31 9.40 -13.62
N PHE A 73 -4.73 9.83 -14.73
CA PHE A 73 -5.45 9.89 -16.00
C PHE A 73 -5.84 8.50 -16.50
N SER A 74 -4.94 7.51 -16.39
CA SER A 74 -5.25 6.11 -16.68
C SER A 74 -6.36 5.56 -15.78
N GLN A 75 -6.34 5.86 -14.49
CA GLN A 75 -7.40 5.46 -13.54
C GLN A 75 -8.74 6.13 -13.86
N TYR A 76 -8.74 7.42 -14.20
CA TYR A 76 -9.93 8.15 -14.64
C TYR A 76 -10.53 7.50 -15.89
N MET A 77 -9.71 7.21 -16.89
CA MET A 77 -10.11 6.55 -18.13
C MET A 77 -10.70 5.15 -17.88
N LYS A 78 -10.09 4.34 -17.00
CA LYS A 78 -10.61 3.04 -16.56
C LYS A 78 -11.94 3.17 -15.79
N GLY A 79 -12.07 4.20 -14.95
CA GLY A 79 -13.29 4.50 -14.21
C GLY A 79 -14.45 4.89 -15.14
N VAL A 80 -14.18 5.69 -16.17
CA VAL A 80 -15.17 6.06 -17.19
C VAL A 80 -15.59 4.85 -18.02
N ASP A 81 -14.64 4.02 -18.46
CA ASP A 81 -14.93 2.80 -19.23
C ASP A 81 -15.83 1.81 -18.47
N ARG A 82 -15.66 1.69 -17.14
CA ARG A 82 -16.53 0.87 -16.29
C ARG A 82 -17.95 1.44 -16.14
N ARG A 83 -18.09 2.77 -16.10
CA ARG A 83 -19.37 3.48 -15.87
C ARG A 83 -20.17 3.71 -17.15
N ILE A 84 -19.50 3.89 -18.28
CA ILE A 84 -20.10 4.26 -19.57
C ILE A 84 -19.82 3.17 -20.60
N ARG A 85 -20.74 2.22 -20.72
CA ARG A 85 -20.60 1.07 -21.63
C ARG A 85 -21.07 1.38 -23.04
N ASN A 86 -21.97 2.34 -23.19
CA ASN A 86 -22.56 2.71 -24.47
C ASN A 86 -22.93 4.20 -24.49
N ARG A 87 -23.26 4.69 -25.69
CA ARG A 87 -23.65 6.09 -25.93
C ARG A 87 -24.85 6.55 -25.08
N ARG A 88 -25.83 5.68 -24.82
CA ARG A 88 -27.03 6.05 -24.04
C ARG A 88 -26.70 6.35 -22.58
N ASP A 89 -25.66 5.73 -22.03
CA ASP A 89 -25.19 6.02 -20.68
C ASP A 89 -24.51 7.39 -20.62
N LEU A 90 -23.77 7.76 -21.68
CA LEU A 90 -23.15 9.08 -21.80
C LEU A 90 -24.19 10.20 -21.96
N GLU A 91 -25.22 9.98 -22.77
CA GLU A 91 -26.32 10.94 -23.00
C GLU A 91 -27.10 11.30 -21.73
N LYS A 92 -27.04 10.47 -20.68
CA LYS A 92 -27.64 10.76 -19.36
C LYS A 92 -26.77 11.67 -18.49
N MET A 93 -25.47 11.74 -18.78
CA MET A 93 -24.48 12.42 -17.94
C MET A 93 -23.98 13.73 -18.56
N VAL A 94 -24.18 13.91 -19.87
CA VAL A 94 -23.66 15.02 -20.66
C VAL A 94 -24.77 15.65 -21.48
N THR A 95 -24.78 16.99 -21.58
CA THR A 95 -25.81 17.69 -22.36
C THR A 95 -25.65 17.45 -23.87
N PRO A 96 -26.73 17.57 -24.67
CA PRO A 96 -26.66 17.41 -26.12
C PRO A 96 -25.63 18.34 -26.79
N ASP A 97 -25.51 19.57 -26.30
CA ASP A 97 -24.56 20.57 -26.82
C ASP A 97 -23.11 20.13 -26.59
N VAL A 98 -22.81 19.61 -25.39
CA VAL A 98 -21.47 19.11 -25.04
C VAL A 98 -21.15 17.82 -25.82
N LEU A 99 -22.13 16.95 -26.02
CA LEU A 99 -21.94 15.75 -26.84
C LEU A 99 -21.62 16.11 -28.30
N ALA A 100 -22.39 17.02 -28.89
CA ALA A 100 -22.15 17.49 -30.26
C ALA A 100 -20.84 18.27 -30.41
N LEU A 101 -20.43 19.03 -29.38
CA LEU A 101 -19.12 19.67 -29.32
C LEU A 101 -18.00 18.62 -29.28
N THR A 102 -18.12 17.61 -28.41
CA THR A 102 -17.10 16.56 -28.27
C THR A 102 -16.93 15.78 -29.56
N GLU A 103 -18.01 15.43 -30.26
CA GLU A 103 -17.94 14.75 -31.56
C GLU A 103 -17.23 15.59 -32.62
N ALA A 104 -17.55 16.89 -32.69
CA ALA A 104 -16.87 17.81 -33.61
C ALA A 104 -15.37 17.95 -33.27
N MET A 105 -15.04 18.04 -31.98
CA MET A 105 -13.66 18.07 -31.51
C MET A 105 -12.91 16.79 -31.88
N VAL A 106 -13.48 15.61 -31.65
CA VAL A 106 -12.84 14.33 -31.99
C VAL A 106 -12.53 14.28 -33.49
N VAL A 107 -13.49 14.63 -34.36
CA VAL A 107 -13.25 14.67 -35.82
C VAL A 107 -12.12 15.64 -36.18
N TYR A 108 -12.08 16.81 -35.54
CA TYR A 108 -11.01 17.79 -35.74
C TYR A 108 -9.64 17.26 -35.32
N VAL A 109 -9.56 16.71 -34.10
CA VAL A 109 -8.34 16.15 -33.51
C VAL A 109 -7.82 14.99 -34.34
N GLU A 110 -8.69 14.03 -34.72
CA GLU A 110 -8.29 12.88 -35.52
C GLU A 110 -7.73 13.30 -36.89
N LYS A 111 -8.34 14.32 -37.51
CA LYS A 111 -7.87 14.88 -38.78
C LYS A 111 -6.52 15.58 -38.65
N LYS A 112 -6.32 16.35 -37.58
CA LYS A 112 -5.09 17.14 -37.36
C LYS A 112 -3.91 16.29 -36.88
N LEU A 113 -4.18 15.29 -36.05
CA LEU A 113 -3.16 14.40 -35.51
C LEU A 113 -2.92 13.16 -36.39
N GLY A 114 -3.74 12.93 -37.42
CA GLY A 114 -3.58 11.81 -38.34
C GLY A 114 -3.81 10.43 -37.70
N ARG A 115 -4.52 10.37 -36.57
CA ARG A 115 -4.78 9.13 -35.81
C ARG A 115 -6.22 9.09 -35.29
N ARG A 116 -6.75 7.89 -35.06
CA ARG A 116 -8.08 7.72 -34.46
C ARG A 116 -8.03 7.72 -32.94
N LEU A 117 -9.04 8.32 -32.31
CA LEU A 117 -9.22 8.28 -30.86
C LEU A 117 -10.05 7.05 -30.47
N ALA A 118 -9.68 6.38 -29.38
CA ALA A 118 -10.45 5.26 -28.88
C ALA A 118 -11.79 5.76 -28.31
N LYS A 119 -12.87 4.97 -28.44
CA LYS A 119 -14.21 5.35 -27.95
C LYS A 119 -14.22 5.75 -26.47
N LYS A 120 -13.41 5.08 -25.64
CA LYS A 120 -13.26 5.42 -24.23
C LYS A 120 -12.66 6.81 -24.01
N VAL A 121 -11.72 7.24 -24.87
CA VAL A 121 -11.15 8.60 -24.86
C VAL A 121 -12.24 9.60 -25.20
N THR A 122 -13.07 9.32 -26.20
CA THR A 122 -14.22 10.16 -26.56
C THR A 122 -15.20 10.33 -25.40
N TYR A 123 -15.53 9.26 -24.68
CA TYR A 123 -16.48 9.32 -23.55
C TYR A 123 -15.90 10.08 -22.36
N ALA A 124 -14.63 9.84 -22.05
CA ALA A 124 -13.93 10.54 -20.99
C ALA A 124 -13.76 12.02 -21.30
N LEU A 125 -13.46 12.36 -22.56
CA LEU A 125 -13.39 13.74 -23.04
C LEU A 125 -14.74 14.45 -22.91
N ALA A 126 -15.85 13.79 -23.27
CA ALA A 126 -17.19 14.37 -23.13
C ALA A 126 -17.53 14.69 -21.66
N LEU A 127 -17.18 13.78 -20.74
CA LEU A 127 -17.40 13.99 -19.31
C LEU A 127 -16.47 15.09 -18.75
N HIS A 128 -15.22 15.14 -19.20
CA HIS A 128 -14.28 16.20 -18.86
C HIS A 128 -14.78 17.57 -19.30
N ILE A 129 -15.22 17.71 -20.55
CA ILE A 129 -15.77 18.97 -21.05
C ILE A 129 -17.02 19.38 -20.26
N GLN A 130 -17.93 18.45 -19.99
CA GLN A 130 -19.13 18.73 -19.20
C GLN A 130 -18.78 19.25 -17.80
N THR A 131 -17.84 18.61 -17.13
CA THR A 131 -17.41 18.98 -15.76
C THR A 131 -16.64 20.30 -15.76
N ALA A 132 -15.76 20.55 -16.73
CA ALA A 132 -15.03 21.81 -16.89
C ALA A 132 -15.99 22.99 -17.09
N ILE A 133 -16.99 22.85 -17.97
CA ILE A 133 -18.01 23.87 -18.22
C ILE A 133 -18.84 24.16 -16.97
N ASN A 134 -19.32 23.11 -16.28
CA ASN A 134 -20.09 23.26 -15.05
C ASN A 134 -19.30 24.01 -13.98
N ARG A 135 -18.01 23.66 -13.85
CA ARG A 135 -17.08 24.28 -12.90
C ARG A 135 -16.84 25.75 -13.21
N LEU A 136 -16.57 26.10 -14.46
CA LEU A 136 -16.32 27.49 -14.87
C LEU A 136 -17.55 28.36 -14.74
N ARG A 137 -18.74 27.82 -15.04
CA ARG A 137 -20.01 28.51 -14.78
C ARG A 137 -20.26 28.73 -13.29
N ALA A 138 -19.73 27.86 -12.42
CA ALA A 138 -19.75 28.03 -10.97
C ALA A 138 -18.65 28.99 -10.45
N GLY A 139 -17.81 29.55 -11.34
CA GLY A 139 -16.75 30.49 -10.98
C GLY A 139 -15.46 29.85 -10.45
N THR A 140 -15.32 28.53 -10.56
CA THR A 140 -14.13 27.82 -10.09
C THR A 140 -13.12 27.66 -11.23
N ILE A 141 -11.93 28.23 -11.06
CA ILE A 141 -10.82 28.12 -12.01
C ILE A 141 -9.85 27.08 -11.47
N VAL A 142 -9.30 26.24 -12.35
CA VAL A 142 -8.29 25.24 -11.99
C VAL A 142 -7.02 25.50 -12.80
N SER A 143 -5.88 25.45 -12.13
CA SER A 143 -4.58 25.51 -12.78
C SER A 143 -4.04 24.12 -13.08
N HIS A 144 -3.39 23.97 -14.23
CA HIS A 144 -2.65 22.78 -14.60
C HIS A 144 -1.22 22.90 -14.04
N PRO A 145 -0.81 22.09 -13.05
CA PRO A 145 0.43 22.31 -12.28
C PRO A 145 1.69 22.26 -13.15
N LYS A 146 1.63 21.59 -14.31
CA LYS A 146 2.76 21.37 -15.22
C LYS A 146 2.51 21.83 -16.66
N LEU A 147 1.71 22.89 -16.83
CA LEU A 147 1.28 23.34 -18.17
C LEU A 147 2.46 23.57 -19.13
N ASN A 148 3.52 24.21 -18.63
CA ASN A 148 4.70 24.54 -19.44
C ASN A 148 5.43 23.30 -19.95
N GLU A 149 5.52 22.26 -19.12
CA GLU A 149 6.17 20.99 -19.47
C GLU A 149 5.34 20.19 -20.46
N VAL A 150 4.02 20.10 -20.24
CA VAL A 150 3.10 19.44 -21.20
C VAL A 150 3.16 20.13 -22.56
N ARG A 151 3.18 21.47 -22.57
CA ARG A 151 3.37 22.26 -23.79
C ARG A 151 4.72 22.00 -24.47
N ALA A 152 5.78 21.78 -23.69
CA ALA A 152 7.12 21.52 -24.22
C ALA A 152 7.26 20.08 -24.76
N ALA A 153 6.68 19.09 -24.07
CA ALA A 153 6.76 17.68 -24.39
C ALA A 153 5.85 17.30 -25.57
N TYR A 154 4.61 17.82 -25.60
CA TYR A 154 3.58 17.45 -26.58
C TYR A 154 3.17 18.65 -27.44
N LYS A 155 4.16 19.30 -28.08
CA LYS A 155 3.96 20.57 -28.82
C LYS A 155 2.86 20.49 -29.88
N HIS A 156 2.78 19.37 -30.60
CA HIS A 156 1.83 19.18 -31.69
C HIS A 156 0.40 18.98 -31.15
N GLU A 157 0.24 18.09 -30.17
CA GLU A 157 -1.03 17.86 -29.47
C GLU A 157 -1.50 19.10 -28.74
N PHE A 158 -0.60 19.87 -28.14
CA PHE A 158 -0.92 21.11 -27.44
C PHE A 158 -1.43 22.21 -28.39
N ALA A 159 -0.86 22.32 -29.59
CA ALA A 159 -1.38 23.23 -30.61
C ALA A 159 -2.81 22.84 -31.03
N VAL A 160 -3.08 21.55 -31.22
CA VAL A 160 -4.42 21.06 -31.52
C VAL A 160 -5.38 21.27 -30.33
N ALA A 161 -4.89 21.11 -29.10
CA ALA A 161 -5.65 21.40 -27.89
C ALA A 161 -6.05 22.87 -27.75
N LEU A 162 -5.17 23.80 -28.15
CA LEU A 162 -5.51 25.22 -28.21
C LEU A 162 -6.61 25.49 -29.25
N ASP A 163 -6.53 24.89 -30.44
CA ASP A 163 -7.60 25.03 -31.44
C ASP A 163 -8.94 24.51 -30.90
N CYS A 164 -8.91 23.37 -30.21
CA CYS A 164 -10.07 22.79 -29.56
C CYS A 164 -10.61 23.66 -28.41
N LEU A 165 -9.73 24.35 -27.67
CA LEU A 165 -10.13 25.28 -26.63
C LEU A 165 -10.96 26.43 -27.22
N HIS A 166 -10.49 27.06 -28.30
CA HIS A 166 -11.24 28.13 -28.99
C HIS A 166 -12.61 27.63 -29.50
N LEU A 167 -12.67 26.40 -30.01
CA LEU A 167 -13.94 25.80 -30.44
C LEU A 167 -14.93 25.64 -29.27
N MET A 168 -14.42 25.31 -28.09
CA MET A 168 -15.23 25.24 -26.87
C MET A 168 -15.72 26.62 -26.44
N GLU A 169 -14.85 27.64 -26.47
CA GLU A 169 -15.21 29.03 -26.12
C GLU A 169 -16.30 29.58 -27.03
N GLU A 170 -16.14 29.39 -28.35
CA GLU A 170 -17.10 29.86 -29.35
C GLU A 170 -18.48 29.19 -29.18
N LYS A 171 -18.50 27.87 -29.00
CA LYS A 171 -19.75 27.09 -28.97
C LYS A 171 -20.47 27.15 -27.63
N MET A 172 -19.74 27.31 -26.53
CA MET A 172 -20.31 27.29 -25.17
C MET A 172 -20.46 28.69 -24.57
N HIS A 173 -19.94 29.72 -25.25
CA HIS A 173 -19.95 31.13 -24.82
C HIS A 173 -19.39 31.32 -23.42
N ILE A 174 -18.22 30.73 -23.17
CA ILE A 174 -17.47 30.83 -21.91
C ILE A 174 -16.00 31.13 -22.22
N ASP A 175 -15.35 31.89 -21.35
CA ASP A 175 -13.90 32.08 -21.40
C ASP A 175 -13.22 30.89 -20.71
N LEU A 176 -12.26 30.25 -21.38
CA LEU A 176 -11.57 29.08 -20.86
C LEU A 176 -10.09 29.41 -20.56
N PRO A 177 -9.57 29.04 -19.38
CA PRO A 177 -8.15 29.24 -19.10
C PRO A 177 -7.28 28.32 -19.97
N ILE A 178 -6.07 28.78 -20.29
CA ILE A 178 -5.09 28.01 -21.08
C ILE A 178 -4.73 26.66 -20.42
N ASP A 179 -4.90 26.55 -19.11
CA ASP A 179 -4.73 25.32 -18.33
C ASP A 179 -5.60 24.17 -18.87
N GLU A 180 -6.80 24.45 -19.40
CA GLU A 180 -7.65 23.45 -20.04
C GLU A 180 -7.03 22.87 -21.31
N ALA A 181 -6.28 23.67 -22.07
CA ALA A 181 -5.52 23.15 -23.21
C ALA A 181 -4.46 22.15 -22.73
N GLY A 182 -3.88 22.33 -21.54
CA GLY A 182 -3.00 21.34 -20.91
C GLY A 182 -3.69 20.00 -20.69
N PHE A 183 -4.89 20.00 -20.10
CA PHE A 183 -5.65 18.77 -19.86
C PHE A 183 -6.14 18.11 -21.16
N LEU A 184 -6.63 18.89 -22.12
CA LEU A 184 -6.98 18.39 -23.45
C LEU A 184 -5.79 17.75 -24.15
N THR A 185 -4.60 18.34 -24.00
CA THR A 185 -3.35 17.74 -24.50
C THR A 185 -3.12 16.36 -23.91
N MET A 186 -3.40 16.15 -22.63
CA MET A 186 -3.28 14.83 -22.01
C MET A 186 -4.27 13.82 -22.62
N PHE A 187 -5.52 14.19 -22.93
CA PHE A 187 -6.45 13.31 -23.66
C PHE A 187 -5.95 12.92 -25.04
N PHE A 188 -5.21 13.83 -25.69
CA PHE A 188 -4.73 13.62 -27.05
C PHE A 188 -3.39 12.89 -27.09
N ALA A 189 -2.52 13.12 -26.10
CA ALA A 189 -1.16 12.62 -26.01
C ALA A 189 -1.06 11.31 -25.21
N LEU A 190 -1.79 11.18 -24.10
CA LEU A 190 -1.92 9.92 -23.36
C LEU A 190 -2.94 9.03 -24.04
N HIS A 191 -2.63 8.69 -25.28
CA HIS A 191 -3.29 7.57 -25.89
C HIS A 191 -2.80 6.32 -25.17
N GLU A 192 -3.73 5.50 -24.69
CA GLU A 192 -3.45 4.07 -24.77
C GLU A 192 -3.36 3.78 -26.26
N GLU A 193 -2.13 3.72 -26.74
CA GLU A 193 -1.79 3.23 -28.05
C GLU A 193 -2.65 2.00 -28.36
N ARG A 194 -3.67 2.20 -29.20
CA ARG A 194 -3.96 1.22 -30.24
C ARG A 194 -2.96 1.45 -31.37
N THR A 195 -1.68 1.42 -31.04
CA THR A 195 -0.74 0.82 -31.95
C THR A 195 -1.00 -0.66 -31.78
N GLU A 196 -1.30 -1.35 -32.87
CA GLU A 196 -1.18 -2.80 -32.95
C GLU A 196 0.31 -3.20 -32.83
N GLU A 197 1.09 -2.53 -31.98
CA GLU A 197 2.21 -3.13 -31.31
C GLU A 197 1.56 -4.06 -30.29
N ARG A 198 1.36 -5.32 -30.72
CA ARG A 198 1.15 -6.43 -29.79
C ARG A 198 2.08 -6.16 -28.62
N GLU A 199 1.53 -5.92 -27.43
CA GLU A 199 2.36 -5.81 -26.23
C GLU A 199 3.28 -7.02 -26.27
N GLU A 200 4.57 -6.80 -26.54
CA GLU A 200 5.52 -7.88 -26.73
C GLU A 200 5.70 -8.52 -25.36
N ARG A 201 4.84 -9.50 -25.10
CA ARG A 201 4.72 -10.23 -23.86
C ARG A 201 4.67 -11.71 -24.18
N VAL A 202 5.04 -12.49 -23.19
CA VAL A 202 4.92 -13.94 -23.23
C VAL A 202 3.44 -14.30 -23.28
N ALA A 203 3.02 -15.09 -24.26
CA ALA A 203 1.66 -15.61 -24.32
C ALA A 203 1.51 -16.76 -23.34
N VAL A 204 0.54 -16.69 -22.44
CA VAL A 204 0.26 -17.72 -21.43
C VAL A 204 -0.95 -18.53 -21.85
N VAL A 205 -0.76 -19.83 -22.06
CA VAL A 205 -1.83 -20.74 -22.50
C VAL A 205 -1.92 -21.94 -21.58
N VAL A 206 -3.14 -22.25 -21.13
CA VAL A 206 -3.47 -23.41 -20.31
C VAL A 206 -4.12 -24.47 -21.19
N VAL A 207 -3.60 -25.69 -21.17
CA VAL A 207 -4.18 -26.83 -21.90
C VAL A 207 -4.32 -28.00 -20.95
N MET A 208 -5.56 -28.44 -20.72
CA MET A 208 -5.87 -29.44 -19.69
C MET A 208 -6.83 -30.49 -20.23
N HIS A 209 -6.72 -31.72 -19.75
CA HIS A 209 -7.73 -32.74 -19.99
C HIS A 209 -9.03 -32.42 -19.24
N GLY A 210 -10.14 -32.86 -19.81
CA GLY A 210 -11.47 -32.66 -19.27
C GLY A 210 -12.19 -31.45 -19.86
N ASN A 211 -13.48 -31.37 -19.56
CA ASN A 211 -14.37 -30.36 -20.12
C ASN A 211 -14.42 -29.15 -19.19
N GLY A 212 -13.76 -28.05 -19.57
CA GLY A 212 -13.81 -26.77 -18.87
C GLY A 212 -12.77 -26.58 -17.77
N VAL A 213 -11.80 -27.48 -17.61
CA VAL A 213 -10.75 -27.37 -16.59
C VAL A 213 -9.78 -26.24 -16.91
N ALA A 214 -9.26 -26.21 -18.15
CA ALA A 214 -8.37 -25.14 -18.59
C ALA A 214 -9.12 -23.80 -18.61
N SER A 215 -10.35 -23.80 -19.15
CA SER A 215 -11.19 -22.60 -19.21
C SER A 215 -11.47 -22.03 -17.82
N ALA A 216 -11.84 -22.87 -16.85
CA ALA A 216 -12.08 -22.41 -15.48
C ALA A 216 -10.82 -21.81 -14.83
N MET A 217 -9.64 -22.43 -15.03
CA MET A 217 -8.38 -21.89 -14.50
C MET A 217 -8.06 -20.51 -15.10
N ALA A 218 -8.21 -20.37 -16.42
CA ALA A 218 -7.97 -19.11 -17.11
C ALA A 218 -8.98 -18.04 -16.70
N ASP A 219 -10.26 -18.39 -16.58
CA ASP A 219 -11.32 -17.47 -16.15
C ASP A 219 -11.08 -16.91 -14.76
N VAL A 220 -10.72 -17.78 -13.79
CA VAL A 220 -10.39 -17.35 -12.42
C VAL A 220 -9.21 -16.37 -12.44
N VAL A 221 -8.13 -16.68 -13.16
CA VAL A 221 -6.94 -15.83 -13.20
C VAL A 221 -7.22 -14.51 -13.92
N ASN A 222 -7.92 -14.53 -15.05
CA ASN A 222 -8.28 -13.33 -15.79
C ASN A 222 -9.21 -12.41 -14.96
N GLN A 223 -10.10 -12.98 -14.14
CA GLN A 223 -10.92 -12.21 -13.20
C GLN A 223 -10.07 -11.60 -12.08
N LEU A 224 -9.15 -12.37 -11.48
CA LEU A 224 -8.26 -11.89 -10.41
C LEU A 224 -7.34 -10.77 -10.87
N LEU A 225 -6.79 -10.88 -12.09
CA LEU A 225 -5.91 -9.87 -12.68
C LEU A 225 -6.67 -8.73 -13.36
N THR A 226 -8.00 -8.84 -13.48
CA THR A 226 -8.85 -7.92 -14.26
C THR A 226 -8.33 -7.66 -15.67
N ALA A 227 -7.76 -8.68 -16.30
CA ALA A 227 -7.12 -8.62 -17.62
C ALA A 227 -7.35 -9.95 -18.37
N ALA A 228 -7.66 -9.88 -19.66
CA ALA A 228 -7.80 -11.06 -20.52
C ALA A 228 -6.41 -11.46 -21.07
N CYS A 229 -5.58 -12.05 -20.22
CA CYS A 229 -4.17 -12.33 -20.49
C CYS A 229 -3.82 -13.82 -20.53
N VAL A 230 -4.73 -14.69 -20.07
CA VAL A 230 -4.58 -16.15 -20.10
C VAL A 230 -5.56 -16.75 -21.11
N TYR A 231 -5.05 -17.60 -21.99
CA TYR A 231 -5.86 -18.36 -22.93
C TYR A 231 -5.98 -19.81 -22.50
N ALA A 232 -7.08 -20.46 -22.87
CA ALA A 232 -7.36 -21.84 -22.47
C ALA A 232 -7.78 -22.71 -23.66
N VAL A 233 -7.40 -23.98 -23.62
CA VAL A 233 -7.91 -25.04 -24.49
C VAL A 233 -8.20 -26.27 -23.66
N ASP A 234 -9.46 -26.70 -23.66
CA ASP A 234 -9.89 -27.92 -23.00
C ASP A 234 -9.74 -29.12 -23.94
N MET A 235 -9.24 -30.24 -23.41
CA MET A 235 -9.09 -31.49 -24.14
C MET A 235 -10.03 -32.56 -23.56
N PRO A 236 -11.22 -32.77 -24.15
CA PRO A 236 -12.05 -33.92 -23.83
C PRO A 236 -11.26 -35.23 -23.95
N LEU A 237 -11.53 -36.22 -23.09
CA LEU A 237 -10.76 -37.47 -23.04
C LEU A 237 -10.88 -38.32 -24.31
N ASP A 238 -11.94 -38.12 -25.09
CA ASP A 238 -12.22 -38.76 -26.37
C ASP A 238 -11.72 -37.95 -27.59
N ALA A 239 -11.11 -36.77 -27.36
CA ALA A 239 -10.60 -35.93 -28.43
C ALA A 239 -9.28 -36.44 -29.02
N ASP A 240 -9.12 -36.32 -30.35
CA ASP A 240 -7.86 -36.58 -31.03
C ASP A 240 -6.83 -35.50 -30.66
N PRO A 241 -5.65 -35.86 -30.13
CA PRO A 241 -4.58 -34.90 -29.82
C PRO A 241 -4.22 -33.97 -30.97
N LYS A 242 -4.30 -34.44 -32.23
CA LYS A 242 -4.03 -33.59 -33.40
C LYS A 242 -5.04 -32.45 -33.53
N HIS A 243 -6.30 -32.72 -33.22
CA HIS A 243 -7.34 -31.69 -33.27
C HIS A 243 -7.11 -30.63 -32.19
N ILE A 244 -6.73 -31.04 -30.98
CA ILE A 244 -6.41 -30.13 -29.87
C ILE A 244 -5.17 -29.29 -30.19
N TYR A 245 -4.15 -29.86 -30.82
CA TYR A 245 -2.98 -29.11 -31.29
C TYR A 245 -3.37 -27.95 -32.23
N GLU A 246 -4.25 -28.20 -33.20
CA GLU A 246 -4.74 -27.15 -34.12
C GLU A 246 -5.55 -26.07 -33.38
N GLN A 247 -6.32 -26.44 -32.36
CA GLN A 247 -7.04 -25.46 -31.52
C GLN A 247 -6.07 -24.57 -30.73
N VAL A 248 -5.04 -25.15 -30.12
CA VAL A 248 -3.98 -24.39 -29.42
C VAL A 248 -3.31 -23.39 -30.35
N LYS A 249 -3.00 -23.83 -31.58
CA LYS A 249 -2.42 -22.96 -32.62
C LYS A 249 -3.35 -21.82 -33.01
N ALA A 250 -4.64 -22.10 -33.22
CA ALA A 250 -5.64 -21.08 -33.56
C ALA A 250 -5.79 -20.03 -32.45
N VAL A 251 -5.73 -20.45 -31.19
CA VAL A 251 -5.77 -19.55 -30.02
C VAL A 251 -4.51 -18.70 -29.92
N LEU A 252 -3.34 -19.24 -30.28
CA LEU A 252 -2.05 -18.55 -30.21
C LEU A 252 -1.80 -17.56 -31.36
N GLN A 253 -2.28 -17.85 -32.57
CA GLN A 253 -2.06 -17.00 -33.77
C GLN A 253 -2.30 -15.49 -33.55
N PRO A 254 -3.40 -15.05 -32.91
CA PRO A 254 -3.65 -13.61 -32.72
C PRO A 254 -2.73 -12.96 -31.68
N VAL A 255 -2.10 -13.73 -30.79
CA VAL A 255 -1.52 -13.24 -29.52
C VAL A 255 -0.03 -13.53 -29.38
N VAL A 256 0.52 -14.41 -30.21
CA VAL A 256 1.93 -14.80 -30.15
C VAL A 256 2.85 -13.64 -30.52
N SER A 257 3.97 -13.50 -29.80
CA SER A 257 4.98 -12.47 -30.02
C SER A 257 6.39 -13.07 -30.00
N GLN A 258 7.41 -12.28 -30.35
CA GLN A 258 8.81 -12.71 -30.30
C GLN A 258 9.31 -13.04 -28.87
N LYS A 259 8.58 -12.62 -27.83
CA LYS A 259 8.89 -12.98 -26.44
C LYS A 259 8.59 -14.44 -26.11
N GLY A 260 7.82 -15.12 -26.96
CA GLY A 260 7.55 -16.55 -26.84
C GLY A 260 6.26 -16.91 -26.12
N VAL A 261 6.10 -18.21 -25.85
CA VAL A 261 4.89 -18.82 -25.30
C VAL A 261 5.23 -19.67 -24.08
N LEU A 262 4.45 -19.51 -23.01
CA LEU A 262 4.47 -20.40 -21.86
C LEU A 262 3.20 -21.27 -21.87
N LEU A 263 3.40 -22.58 -22.05
CA LEU A 263 2.35 -23.59 -22.08
C LEU A 263 2.24 -24.26 -20.70
N LEU A 264 1.06 -24.21 -20.10
CA LEU A 264 0.75 -24.80 -18.79
C LEU A 264 -0.16 -26.00 -19.00
N VAL A 265 0.31 -27.20 -18.64
CA VAL A 265 -0.39 -28.46 -18.91
C VAL A 265 -0.54 -29.33 -17.67
N ASP A 266 -1.54 -30.21 -17.66
CA ASP A 266 -1.72 -31.19 -16.59
C ASP A 266 -0.70 -32.33 -16.70
N MET A 267 -0.66 -33.03 -17.84
CA MET A 267 -0.01 -34.33 -18.00
C MET A 267 0.76 -34.47 -19.32
N GLY A 268 1.67 -35.46 -19.31
CA GLY A 268 2.85 -35.54 -20.18
C GLY A 268 2.65 -35.65 -21.70
N SER A 269 1.49 -36.05 -22.21
CA SER A 269 1.27 -36.10 -23.67
C SER A 269 1.27 -34.70 -24.30
N LEU A 270 0.74 -33.71 -23.58
CA LEU A 270 0.65 -32.31 -24.02
C LEU A 270 2.00 -31.58 -23.96
N VAL A 271 2.97 -32.09 -23.19
CA VAL A 271 4.34 -31.56 -23.14
C VAL A 271 5.01 -31.61 -24.51
N SER A 272 4.67 -32.63 -25.31
CA SER A 272 5.21 -32.77 -26.67
C SER A 272 4.83 -31.62 -27.61
N PHE A 273 3.69 -30.94 -27.36
CA PHE A 273 3.21 -29.82 -28.19
C PHE A 273 4.20 -28.67 -28.24
N ALA A 274 4.94 -28.42 -27.15
CA ALA A 274 5.91 -27.33 -27.09
C ALA A 274 6.93 -27.39 -28.22
N SER A 275 7.52 -28.57 -28.45
CA SER A 275 8.54 -28.77 -29.48
C SER A 275 8.02 -28.63 -30.92
N PHE A 276 6.73 -28.91 -31.14
CA PHE A 276 6.07 -28.75 -32.43
C PHE A 276 5.68 -27.28 -32.66
N LEU A 277 5.10 -26.63 -31.64
CA LEU A 277 4.72 -25.22 -31.66
C LEU A 277 5.94 -24.32 -31.86
N GLU A 278 7.06 -24.59 -31.19
CA GLU A 278 8.30 -23.81 -31.33
C GLU A 278 8.83 -23.83 -32.77
N LYS A 279 8.79 -25.00 -33.42
CA LYS A 279 9.21 -25.14 -34.83
C LYS A 279 8.26 -24.44 -35.80
N GLU A 280 6.95 -24.57 -35.60
CA GLU A 280 5.96 -24.02 -36.53
C GLU A 280 5.72 -22.52 -36.36
N LEU A 281 5.73 -22.02 -35.12
CA LEU A 281 5.51 -20.61 -34.81
C LEU A 281 6.79 -19.78 -34.88
N ALA A 282 7.95 -20.44 -34.94
CA ALA A 282 9.28 -19.80 -34.95
C ALA A 282 9.50 -18.81 -33.79
N VAL A 283 8.93 -19.13 -32.62
CA VAL A 283 9.12 -18.39 -31.36
C VAL A 283 9.48 -19.35 -30.23
N PRO A 284 10.22 -18.90 -29.20
CA PRO A 284 10.54 -19.74 -28.05
C PRO A 284 9.29 -20.25 -27.35
N VAL A 285 9.23 -21.55 -27.04
CA VAL A 285 8.12 -22.14 -26.28
C VAL A 285 8.66 -22.89 -25.06
N LYS A 286 8.11 -22.62 -23.89
CA LYS A 286 8.38 -23.37 -22.66
C LYS A 286 7.12 -24.03 -22.18
N VAL A 287 7.27 -25.17 -21.50
CA VAL A 287 6.13 -25.93 -20.98
C VAL A 287 6.33 -26.32 -19.53
N VAL A 288 5.31 -26.06 -18.72
CA VAL A 288 5.21 -26.45 -17.32
C VAL A 288 4.12 -27.51 -17.20
N SER A 289 4.51 -28.73 -16.84
CA SER A 289 3.60 -29.84 -16.55
C SER A 289 3.11 -29.80 -15.10
N ALA A 290 2.04 -30.54 -14.79
CA ALA A 290 1.39 -30.53 -13.47
C ALA A 290 0.97 -29.13 -13.01
N ALA A 291 0.57 -28.28 -13.97
CA ALA A 291 0.18 -26.92 -13.69
C ALA A 291 -1.14 -26.88 -12.89
N SER A 292 -1.22 -25.91 -11.98
CA SER A 292 -2.38 -25.63 -11.14
C SER A 292 -2.69 -24.12 -11.18
N THR A 293 -3.84 -23.70 -10.66
CA THR A 293 -4.28 -22.29 -10.72
C THR A 293 -3.21 -21.27 -10.24
N PRO A 294 -2.44 -21.52 -9.15
CA PRO A 294 -1.32 -20.65 -8.77
C PRO A 294 -0.22 -20.50 -9.83
N HIS A 295 0.13 -21.57 -10.55
CA HIS A 295 1.11 -21.51 -11.63
C HIS A 295 0.62 -20.61 -12.77
N VAL A 296 -0.67 -20.73 -13.11
CA VAL A 296 -1.32 -19.90 -14.14
C VAL A 296 -1.35 -18.43 -13.71
N LEU A 297 -1.68 -18.16 -12.44
CA LEU A 297 -1.70 -16.80 -11.89
C LEU A 297 -0.32 -16.14 -11.93
N GLU A 298 0.72 -16.84 -11.46
CA GLU A 298 2.10 -16.31 -11.43
C GLU A 298 2.64 -16.07 -12.84
N ALA A 299 2.41 -17.03 -13.75
CA ALA A 299 2.77 -16.90 -15.16
C ALA A 299 2.14 -15.66 -15.80
N ALA A 300 0.84 -15.49 -15.62
CA ALA A 300 0.08 -14.38 -16.18
C ALA A 300 0.54 -13.03 -15.60
N HIS A 301 0.71 -12.97 -14.28
CA HIS A 301 1.16 -11.77 -13.58
C HIS A 301 2.54 -11.30 -14.07
N LYS A 302 3.52 -12.20 -14.15
CA LYS A 302 4.88 -11.87 -14.62
C LYS A 302 4.90 -11.53 -16.12
N ALA A 303 4.09 -12.21 -16.93
CA ALA A 303 3.95 -11.86 -18.34
C ALA A 303 3.39 -10.45 -18.53
N MET A 304 2.40 -10.03 -17.72
CA MET A 304 1.86 -8.67 -17.72
C MET A 304 2.91 -7.61 -17.34
N LEU A 305 3.81 -7.95 -16.43
CA LEU A 305 4.92 -7.08 -16.02
C LEU A 305 6.09 -7.07 -17.02
N GLY A 306 6.03 -7.84 -18.11
CA GLY A 306 7.01 -7.81 -19.21
C GLY A 306 8.28 -8.62 -18.97
N TYR A 307 8.27 -9.57 -18.04
CA TYR A 307 9.40 -10.48 -17.78
C TYR A 307 9.72 -11.36 -18.99
N ALA A 308 10.97 -11.81 -19.10
CA ALA A 308 11.39 -12.71 -20.18
C ALA A 308 10.87 -14.14 -19.94
N LEU A 309 10.63 -14.88 -21.02
CA LEU A 309 10.06 -16.25 -20.96
C LEU A 309 10.83 -17.19 -20.03
N ASN A 310 12.17 -17.14 -20.04
CA ASN A 310 12.97 -18.02 -19.18
C ASN A 310 12.80 -17.68 -17.70
N ASP A 311 12.72 -16.40 -17.33
CA ASP A 311 12.53 -15.98 -15.95
C ASP A 311 11.15 -16.41 -15.45
N ILE A 312 10.10 -16.19 -16.27
CA ILE A 312 8.75 -16.67 -15.95
C ILE A 312 8.75 -18.19 -15.80
N TYR A 313 9.43 -18.92 -16.70
CA TYR A 313 9.48 -20.37 -16.67
C TYR A 313 10.12 -20.92 -15.38
N GLU A 314 11.29 -20.42 -14.99
CA GLU A 314 11.98 -20.89 -13.78
C GLU A 314 11.21 -20.52 -12.51
N GLU A 315 10.65 -19.31 -12.44
CA GLU A 315 9.84 -18.85 -11.30
C GLU A 315 8.54 -19.64 -11.15
N VAL A 316 7.82 -19.89 -12.25
CA VAL A 316 6.60 -20.69 -12.23
C VAL A 316 6.91 -22.14 -11.85
N LYS A 317 8.04 -22.68 -12.30
CA LYS A 317 8.49 -24.02 -11.89
C LYS A 317 8.84 -24.08 -10.40
N ALA A 318 9.38 -22.99 -9.84
CA ALA A 318 9.62 -22.83 -8.41
C ALA A 318 8.34 -22.53 -7.61
N ALA A 319 7.27 -22.06 -8.26
CA ALA A 319 6.01 -21.67 -7.66
C ALA A 319 5.12 -22.84 -7.18
N ALA A 320 5.65 -24.07 -7.15
CA ALA A 320 4.96 -25.23 -6.57
C ALA A 320 5.27 -25.40 -5.07
N PRO A 321 4.24 -25.39 -4.19
CA PRO A 321 4.33 -25.96 -2.86
C PRO A 321 3.29 -27.09 -2.72
N PHE A 322 3.31 -28.10 -3.59
CA PHE A 322 2.66 -29.36 -3.20
C PHE A 322 3.66 -30.09 -2.30
N TYR A 323 3.33 -30.13 -1.01
CA TYR A 323 4.18 -30.51 0.12
C TYR A 323 5.16 -29.45 0.59
N VAL A 324 4.68 -28.40 1.27
CA VAL A 324 5.39 -27.92 2.46
C VAL A 324 4.38 -27.48 3.51
N ARG A 325 4.15 -28.37 4.47
CA ARG A 325 3.63 -28.06 5.81
C ARG A 325 4.81 -27.82 6.75
N GLU A 326 5.85 -27.17 6.25
CA GLU A 326 6.99 -26.72 7.05
C GLU A 326 6.96 -25.19 7.12
N PRO A 327 7.24 -24.63 8.29
CA PRO A 327 7.43 -23.21 8.40
C PRO A 327 8.53 -22.72 7.45
N LEU A 328 8.37 -21.52 6.89
CA LEU A 328 9.36 -20.81 6.06
C LEU A 328 10.62 -20.39 6.83
N TRP A 329 10.82 -20.93 8.03
CA TRP A 329 11.99 -20.76 8.87
C TRP A 329 12.49 -22.15 9.27
N GLU A 330 13.78 -22.42 9.05
CA GLU A 330 14.42 -23.65 9.55
C GLU A 330 14.41 -23.59 11.09
N GLU A 331 13.59 -24.43 11.74
CA GLU A 331 13.50 -24.53 13.21
C GLU A 331 14.88 -24.76 13.87
N GLU A 332 15.84 -25.34 13.14
CA GLU A 332 17.20 -25.63 13.63
C GLU A 332 18.08 -24.38 13.84
N THR A 333 17.71 -23.21 13.31
CA THR A 333 18.49 -21.96 13.42
C THR A 333 17.86 -20.89 14.31
N ALA A 334 16.65 -21.12 14.81
CA ALA A 334 15.90 -20.13 15.56
C ALA A 334 16.24 -20.17 17.06
N ASP A 335 16.94 -19.14 17.53
CA ASP A 335 17.09 -18.84 18.96
C ASP A 335 15.92 -17.93 19.39
N GLN A 336 15.40 -18.10 20.61
CA GLN A 336 14.27 -17.29 21.12
C GLN A 336 14.57 -15.78 21.17
N ASP A 337 15.84 -15.42 21.04
CA ASP A 337 16.34 -14.06 21.03
C ASP A 337 16.35 -13.41 19.63
N MET A 338 16.02 -14.15 18.55
CA MET A 338 15.85 -13.55 17.22
C MET A 338 14.56 -12.73 17.11
N LEU A 339 14.69 -11.55 16.51
CA LEU A 339 13.61 -10.60 16.28
C LEU A 339 12.92 -10.89 14.94
N ALA A 340 11.60 -10.71 14.89
CA ALA A 340 10.85 -10.92 13.66
C ALA A 340 9.85 -9.81 13.33
N ILE A 341 9.75 -9.53 12.04
CA ILE A 341 8.65 -8.77 11.44
C ILE A 341 7.81 -9.75 10.62
N VAL A 342 6.51 -9.82 10.88
CA VAL A 342 5.62 -10.73 10.14
C VAL A 342 4.83 -9.96 9.09
N THR A 343 4.91 -10.36 7.82
CA THR A 343 4.06 -9.80 6.75
C THR A 343 2.95 -10.77 6.42
N ALA A 344 1.70 -10.29 6.30
CA ALA A 344 0.55 -11.16 6.22
C ALA A 344 -0.45 -10.67 5.15
N CYS A 345 -0.86 -11.56 4.23
CA CYS A 345 -1.79 -11.22 3.13
C CYS A 345 -2.78 -12.36 2.83
N PHE A 346 -4.01 -12.00 2.42
CA PHE A 346 -5.03 -12.94 1.91
C PHE A 346 -4.77 -13.37 0.46
N THR A 347 -4.12 -12.52 -0.34
CA THR A 347 -3.93 -12.66 -1.78
C THR A 347 -2.60 -13.35 -2.10
N GLY A 348 -2.54 -14.66 -1.87
CA GLY A 348 -1.40 -15.51 -2.26
C GLY A 348 -0.04 -15.13 -1.64
N LYS A 349 0.99 -15.95 -1.91
CA LYS A 349 2.33 -15.77 -1.36
C LYS A 349 3.04 -14.49 -1.87
N GLY A 350 2.67 -14.02 -3.06
CA GLY A 350 3.32 -12.91 -3.76
C GLY A 350 3.20 -11.55 -3.06
N SER A 351 2.05 -11.22 -2.47
CA SER A 351 1.85 -9.93 -1.81
C SER A 351 2.62 -9.84 -0.48
N ALA A 352 2.61 -10.91 0.30
CA ALA A 352 3.39 -10.99 1.55
C ALA A 352 4.91 -10.99 1.28
N LEU A 353 5.34 -11.65 0.19
CA LEU A 353 6.73 -11.64 -0.25
C LEU A 353 7.17 -10.26 -0.79
N ALA A 354 6.30 -9.58 -1.55
CA ALA A 354 6.58 -8.22 -2.01
C ALA A 354 6.77 -7.25 -0.82
N LEU A 355 5.95 -7.38 0.22
CA LEU A 355 6.13 -6.60 1.45
C LEU A 355 7.42 -6.92 2.16
N LYS A 356 7.78 -8.20 2.21
CA LYS A 356 9.07 -8.60 2.75
C LYS A 356 10.21 -7.87 2.03
N HIS A 357 10.21 -7.86 0.69
CA HIS A 357 11.26 -7.16 -0.08
C HIS A 357 11.25 -5.65 0.13
N ILE A 358 10.07 -5.01 0.24
CA ILE A 358 9.99 -3.59 0.57
C ILE A 358 10.65 -3.32 1.92
N LEU A 359 10.31 -4.11 2.94
CA LEU A 359 10.88 -3.95 4.28
C LEU A 359 12.40 -4.23 4.28
N GLU A 360 12.86 -5.26 3.58
CA GLU A 360 14.30 -5.55 3.40
C GLU A 360 15.06 -4.43 2.67
N THR A 361 14.39 -3.70 1.77
CA THR A 361 15.01 -2.64 0.99
C THR A 361 15.12 -1.32 1.77
N TYR A 362 14.10 -0.99 2.56
CA TYR A 362 13.97 0.33 3.17
C TYR A 362 14.30 0.37 4.66
N LEU A 363 14.27 -0.78 5.36
CA LEU A 363 14.70 -0.86 6.75
C LEU A 363 16.19 -1.23 6.84
N GLN A 364 16.85 -0.65 7.82
CA GLN A 364 18.22 -1.01 8.19
C GLN A 364 18.12 -1.99 9.36
N LEU A 365 18.13 -3.29 9.05
CA LEU A 365 18.04 -4.37 10.03
C LEU A 365 19.31 -5.22 9.97
N ASP A 366 19.85 -5.63 11.12
CA ASP A 366 20.93 -6.62 11.16
C ASP A 366 20.39 -8.01 10.80
N GLU A 367 20.82 -8.57 9.67
CA GLU A 367 20.42 -9.89 9.17
C GLU A 367 20.73 -11.04 10.16
N HIS A 368 21.67 -10.84 11.09
CA HIS A 368 22.00 -11.82 12.12
C HIS A 368 21.05 -11.76 13.34
N MET A 369 20.28 -10.67 13.49
CA MET A 369 19.33 -10.49 14.58
C MET A 369 17.87 -10.56 14.11
N TRP A 370 17.60 -10.23 12.85
CA TRP A 370 16.25 -10.07 12.31
C TRP A 370 15.86 -11.11 11.28
N ARG A 371 14.56 -11.44 11.29
CA ARG A 371 13.91 -12.18 10.21
C ARG A 371 12.60 -11.54 9.80
N ILE A 372 12.43 -11.28 8.51
CA ILE A 372 11.14 -10.88 7.95
C ILE A 372 10.44 -12.15 7.43
N ILE A 373 9.31 -12.49 8.06
CA ILE A 373 8.60 -13.75 7.88
C ILE A 373 7.28 -13.50 7.16
N PRO A 374 7.16 -13.89 5.88
CA PRO A 374 5.92 -13.77 5.16
C PRO A 374 5.00 -14.95 5.49
N ILE A 375 3.78 -14.64 5.92
CA ILE A 375 2.71 -15.61 6.15
C ILE A 375 1.58 -15.39 5.13
N GLN A 376 1.08 -16.51 4.61
CA GLN A 376 -0.13 -16.53 3.81
C GLN A 376 -1.30 -16.88 4.72
N MET A 377 -2.42 -16.19 4.57
CA MET A 377 -3.64 -16.51 5.29
C MET A 377 -4.79 -16.82 4.33
N ALA A 378 -5.48 -17.94 4.55
CA ALA A 378 -6.79 -18.18 3.96
C ALA A 378 -7.92 -17.64 4.87
N ASP A 379 -7.68 -17.68 6.18
CA ASP A 379 -8.57 -17.21 7.23
C ASP A 379 -7.75 -16.61 8.40
N VAL A 380 -8.34 -15.64 9.10
CA VAL A 380 -7.79 -14.97 10.29
C VAL A 380 -7.46 -15.97 11.41
N LYS A 381 -8.26 -17.04 11.57
CA LYS A 381 -8.00 -18.05 12.61
C LYS A 381 -6.70 -18.81 12.36
N GLU A 382 -6.45 -19.20 11.11
CA GLU A 382 -5.21 -19.86 10.68
C GLU A 382 -4.01 -18.92 10.81
N ALA A 383 -4.18 -17.65 10.44
CA ALA A 383 -3.15 -16.63 10.61
C ALA A 383 -2.73 -16.47 12.08
N ARG A 384 -3.69 -16.43 13.01
CA ARG A 384 -3.42 -16.37 14.46
C ARG A 384 -2.69 -17.59 15.00
N GLN A 385 -3.04 -18.79 14.52
CA GLN A 385 -2.34 -20.02 14.90
C GLN A 385 -0.89 -20.01 14.39
N THR A 386 -0.68 -19.57 13.16
CA THR A 386 0.66 -19.44 12.57
C THR A 386 1.50 -18.40 13.32
N LEU A 387 0.92 -17.23 13.62
CA LEU A 387 1.56 -16.20 14.43
C LEU A 387 1.96 -16.74 15.81
N SER A 388 1.10 -17.54 16.44
CA SER A 388 1.39 -18.18 17.74
C SER A 388 2.52 -19.20 17.64
N SER A 389 2.69 -19.88 16.51
CA SER A 389 3.80 -20.81 16.28
C SER A 389 5.11 -20.08 16.02
N ILE A 390 5.08 -18.95 15.30
CA ILE A 390 6.24 -18.06 15.12
C ILE A 390 6.70 -17.52 16.47
N ALA A 391 5.76 -17.05 17.30
CA ALA A 391 6.04 -16.45 18.61
C ALA A 391 6.73 -17.40 19.61
N LYS A 392 6.77 -18.71 19.36
CA LYS A 392 7.52 -19.67 20.18
C LYS A 392 9.03 -19.63 19.95
N HIS A 393 9.43 -19.20 18.75
CA HIS A 393 10.80 -19.25 18.26
C HIS A 393 11.37 -17.85 18.00
N PHE A 394 10.52 -16.90 17.65
CA PHE A 394 10.90 -15.53 17.37
C PHE A 394 10.16 -14.57 18.27
N ARG A 395 10.81 -13.49 18.62
CA ARG A 395 10.13 -12.35 19.22
C ARG A 395 9.57 -11.47 18.12
N ILE A 396 8.25 -11.53 17.93
CA ILE A 396 7.54 -10.73 16.93
C ILE A 396 7.45 -9.29 17.40
N VAL A 397 8.11 -8.38 16.68
CA VAL A 397 8.15 -6.95 17.01
C VAL A 397 6.94 -6.22 16.43
N CYS A 398 6.59 -6.52 15.17
CA CYS A 398 5.39 -5.97 14.55
C CYS A 398 4.83 -6.90 13.46
N VAL A 399 3.56 -6.64 13.10
CA VAL A 399 2.86 -7.31 12.01
C VAL A 399 2.44 -6.29 10.95
N VAL A 400 2.77 -6.58 9.69
CA VAL A 400 2.30 -5.82 8.53
C VAL A 400 1.17 -6.59 7.86
N SER A 401 -0.05 -6.07 7.91
CA SER A 401 -1.24 -6.76 7.40
C SER A 401 -2.36 -5.76 7.13
N HIS A 402 -3.33 -6.15 6.31
CA HIS A 402 -4.57 -5.38 6.17
C HIS A 402 -5.55 -5.66 7.33
N ILE A 403 -5.38 -6.79 8.03
CA ILE A 403 -6.20 -7.19 9.17
C ILE A 403 -5.32 -7.35 10.41
N CYS A 404 -5.76 -6.75 11.52
CA CYS A 404 -5.14 -6.93 12.84
C CYS A 404 -5.27 -8.39 13.31
N LEU A 405 -4.12 -9.08 13.42
CA LEU A 405 -4.06 -10.49 13.81
C LEU A 405 -4.00 -10.66 15.33
N ASP A 406 -3.30 -9.78 16.03
CA ASP A 406 -3.15 -9.76 17.49
C ASP A 406 -3.05 -8.32 17.98
N GLU A 407 -3.97 -7.88 18.83
CA GLU A 407 -4.02 -6.50 19.35
C GLU A 407 -2.87 -6.16 20.29
N ARG A 408 -2.12 -7.16 20.76
CA ARG A 408 -0.98 -6.95 21.67
C ARG A 408 0.31 -6.63 20.93
N ILE A 409 0.33 -6.80 19.62
CA ILE A 409 1.51 -6.58 18.78
C ILE A 409 1.27 -5.35 17.90
N PRO A 410 2.24 -4.42 17.79
CA PRO A 410 2.15 -3.30 16.87
C PRO A 410 1.78 -3.75 15.46
N HIS A 411 0.74 -3.14 14.89
CA HIS A 411 0.18 -3.51 13.60
C HIS A 411 0.28 -2.34 12.62
N PHE A 412 0.86 -2.60 11.45
CA PHE A 412 1.02 -1.62 10.38
C PHE A 412 0.15 -2.01 9.18
N PRO A 413 -0.76 -1.11 8.73
CA PRO A 413 -1.54 -1.34 7.52
C PRO A 413 -0.65 -1.50 6.30
N LEU A 414 -1.11 -2.37 5.39
CA LEU A 414 -0.44 -2.64 4.12
C LEU A 414 -0.16 -1.35 3.33
N GLU A 415 -1.15 -0.47 3.27
CA GLU A 415 -1.14 0.75 2.47
C GLU A 415 -0.07 1.74 2.95
N GLU A 416 0.20 1.76 4.25
CA GLU A 416 1.22 2.63 4.87
C GLU A 416 2.64 2.11 4.64
N VAL A 417 2.81 0.78 4.59
CA VAL A 417 4.08 0.16 4.24
C VAL A 417 4.37 0.30 2.74
N LEU A 418 3.38 0.07 1.87
CA LEU A 418 3.52 0.24 0.42
C LEU A 418 3.79 1.70 0.02
N SER A 419 3.22 2.67 0.73
CA SER A 419 3.45 4.10 0.51
C SER A 419 4.68 4.65 1.26
N LEU A 420 5.44 3.75 1.93
CA LEU A 420 6.64 4.03 2.72
C LEU A 420 6.43 4.97 3.93
N ARG A 421 5.17 5.25 4.30
CA ARG A 421 4.83 6.12 5.42
C ARG A 421 5.20 5.49 6.77
N ALA A 422 4.94 4.19 6.92
CA ALA A 422 5.21 3.45 8.15
C ALA A 422 6.70 3.12 8.36
N MET A 423 7.59 3.36 7.39
CA MET A 423 9.00 2.91 7.47
C MET A 423 9.73 3.49 8.67
N LYS A 424 9.52 4.79 8.94
CA LYS A 424 10.18 5.48 10.04
C LYS A 424 9.75 4.93 11.40
N GLU A 425 8.47 4.59 11.54
CA GLU A 425 7.91 4.04 12.78
C GLU A 425 8.36 2.60 12.99
N ILE A 426 8.35 1.78 11.93
CA ILE A 426 8.86 0.41 11.98
C ILE A 426 10.36 0.40 12.29
N GLN A 427 11.15 1.30 11.69
CA GLN A 427 12.57 1.44 12.00
C GLN A 427 12.80 1.88 13.45
N ALA A 428 12.03 2.83 13.96
CA ALA A 428 12.15 3.27 15.35
C ALA A 428 11.88 2.12 16.34
N LEU A 429 10.88 1.28 16.07
CA LEU A 429 10.61 0.07 16.85
C LEU A 429 11.77 -0.93 16.74
N ALA A 430 12.32 -1.12 15.53
CA ALA A 430 13.44 -2.02 15.31
C ALA A 430 14.70 -1.57 16.07
N ASP A 431 15.07 -0.29 15.96
CA ASP A 431 16.22 0.30 16.63
C ASP A 431 16.16 0.09 18.15
N VAL A 432 14.98 0.30 18.75
CA VAL A 432 14.77 0.11 20.19
C VAL A 432 14.96 -1.36 20.58
N GLU A 433 14.44 -2.30 19.79
CA GLU A 433 14.61 -3.73 20.08
C GLU A 433 16.05 -4.20 19.90
N GLU A 434 16.76 -3.72 18.88
CA GLU A 434 18.19 -4.00 18.71
C GLU A 434 19.01 -3.48 19.89
N ILE A 435 18.74 -2.26 20.38
CA ILE A 435 19.40 -1.72 21.57
C ILE A 435 19.23 -2.68 22.75
N HIS A 436 18.04 -3.22 22.97
CA HIS A 436 17.80 -4.16 24.07
C HIS A 436 18.53 -5.49 23.91
N VAL A 437 18.63 -6.02 22.69
CA VAL A 437 19.40 -7.24 22.40
C VAL A 437 20.89 -6.99 22.65
N HIS A 438 21.42 -5.86 22.17
CA HIS A 438 22.81 -5.45 22.44
C HIS A 438 23.07 -5.26 23.94
N MET A 439 22.18 -4.59 24.66
CA MET A 439 22.27 -4.47 26.13
C MET A 439 22.36 -5.83 26.80
N ALA A 440 21.52 -6.80 26.39
CA ALA A 440 21.54 -8.15 26.95
C ALA A 440 22.90 -8.82 26.72
N ARG A 441 23.47 -8.69 25.51
CA ARG A 441 24.78 -9.24 25.16
C ARG A 441 25.90 -8.61 25.96
N GLU A 442 25.93 -7.29 26.08
CA GLU A 442 26.96 -6.57 26.86
C GLU A 442 26.86 -6.88 28.36
N LEU A 443 25.64 -6.99 28.89
CA LEU A 443 25.40 -7.32 30.29
C LEU A 443 25.70 -8.79 30.63
N ALA A 444 25.74 -9.70 29.65
CA ALA A 444 26.01 -11.12 29.89
C ALA A 444 27.38 -11.36 30.55
N GLY A 445 28.36 -10.48 30.32
CA GLY A 445 29.67 -10.52 30.98
C GLY A 445 29.72 -9.81 32.34
N HIS A 446 28.70 -9.04 32.71
CA HIS A 446 28.72 -8.14 33.86
C HIS A 446 27.75 -8.55 34.98
N LEU A 447 26.60 -9.14 34.63
CA LEU A 447 25.63 -9.65 35.61
C LEU A 447 26.01 -11.06 36.04
N ARG A 448 25.96 -11.32 37.35
CA ARG A 448 26.40 -12.61 37.92
C ARG A 448 25.25 -13.51 38.37
N HIS A 449 24.12 -12.90 38.72
CA HIS A 449 22.99 -13.57 39.36
C HIS A 449 21.70 -13.47 38.52
N LEU A 450 21.70 -12.63 37.48
CA LEU A 450 20.60 -12.48 36.54
C LEU A 450 20.97 -12.94 35.13
N SER A 451 19.98 -13.52 34.44
CA SER A 451 19.99 -13.61 32.98
C SER A 451 19.60 -12.24 32.41
N PRO A 452 20.49 -11.55 31.65
CA PRO A 452 20.21 -10.22 31.13
C PRO A 452 18.95 -10.18 30.26
N THR A 453 18.77 -11.15 29.36
CA THR A 453 17.60 -11.24 28.47
C THR A 453 16.29 -11.33 29.25
N LYS A 454 16.23 -12.23 30.26
CA LYS A 454 15.03 -12.40 31.09
C LYS A 454 14.78 -11.17 31.97
N ALA A 455 15.84 -10.54 32.48
CA ALA A 455 15.76 -9.34 33.30
C ALA A 455 15.23 -8.14 32.51
N ILE A 456 15.82 -7.86 31.34
CA ILE A 456 15.38 -6.76 30.45
C ILE A 456 13.91 -6.94 30.08
N HIS A 457 13.49 -8.16 29.72
CA HIS A 457 12.10 -8.42 29.39
C HIS A 457 11.15 -8.16 30.58
N ALA A 458 11.50 -8.63 31.79
CA ALA A 458 10.70 -8.40 32.99
C ALA A 458 10.61 -6.91 33.33
N ILE A 459 11.74 -6.21 33.29
CA ILE A 459 11.84 -4.79 33.61
C ILE A 459 11.00 -3.97 32.63
N ARG A 460 11.12 -4.22 31.32
CA ARG A 460 10.32 -3.52 30.33
C ARG A 460 8.82 -3.71 30.54
N ALA A 461 8.37 -4.91 30.90
CA ALA A 461 6.97 -5.14 31.21
C ALA A 461 6.48 -4.30 32.42
N ALA A 462 7.33 -4.13 33.44
CA ALA A 462 7.03 -3.28 34.59
C ALA A 462 7.03 -1.78 34.21
N LEU A 463 8.04 -1.33 33.47
CA LEU A 463 8.12 0.06 32.99
C LEU A 463 6.96 0.40 32.03
N ALA A 464 6.50 -0.55 31.22
CA ALA A 464 5.32 -0.38 30.37
C ALA A 464 4.03 -0.25 31.18
N ALA A 465 3.90 -0.95 32.31
CA ALA A 465 2.76 -0.75 33.21
C ALA A 465 2.79 0.65 33.83
N ILE A 466 3.95 1.10 34.31
CA ILE A 466 4.15 2.44 34.88
C ILE A 466 3.87 3.53 33.83
N GLY A 467 4.45 3.40 32.63
CA GLY A 467 4.29 4.36 31.53
C GLY A 467 2.83 4.53 31.12
N ARG A 468 2.06 3.44 31.03
CA ARG A 468 0.61 3.51 30.72
C ARG A 468 -0.19 4.26 31.77
N GLU A 469 0.14 4.12 33.05
CA GLU A 469 -0.54 4.83 34.13
C GLU A 469 -0.16 6.32 34.19
N LEU A 470 1.05 6.66 33.73
CA LEU A 470 1.56 8.03 33.68
C LEU A 470 1.35 8.74 32.34
N GLY A 471 0.82 8.05 31.32
CA GLY A 471 0.67 8.59 29.96
C GLY A 471 1.99 8.80 29.21
N LEU A 472 3.06 8.12 29.61
CA LEU A 472 4.39 8.20 29.00
C LEU A 472 4.61 7.05 28.01
N ASP A 473 5.42 7.30 26.97
CA ASP A 473 5.87 6.26 26.04
C ASP A 473 6.87 5.32 26.74
N PRO A 474 6.52 4.05 26.98
CA PRO A 474 7.36 3.13 27.74
C PRO A 474 8.48 2.49 26.91
N ASP A 475 8.44 2.58 25.59
CA ASP A 475 9.42 1.98 24.69
C ASP A 475 10.38 3.04 24.09
N GLY A 476 10.36 4.27 24.61
CA GLY A 476 11.25 5.34 24.19
C GLY A 476 12.73 5.10 24.51
N ARG A 477 13.63 5.68 23.70
CA ARG A 477 15.08 5.60 23.88
C ARG A 477 15.55 6.14 25.24
N ASP A 478 14.80 7.05 25.86
CA ASP A 478 15.09 7.56 27.20
C ASP A 478 15.02 6.47 28.29
N MET A 479 14.21 5.41 28.10
CA MET A 479 14.03 4.33 29.07
C MET A 479 15.22 3.36 29.15
N VAL A 480 16.11 3.37 28.14
CA VAL A 480 17.30 2.49 28.06
C VAL A 480 18.17 2.59 29.31
N GLY A 481 18.41 3.82 29.79
CA GLY A 481 19.21 4.05 31.00
C GLY A 481 18.56 3.47 32.26
N LEU A 482 17.24 3.56 32.37
CA LEU A 482 16.49 3.01 33.50
C LEU A 482 16.44 1.48 33.46
N VAL A 483 16.32 0.88 32.26
CA VAL A 483 16.40 -0.58 32.08
C VAL A 483 17.77 -1.08 32.55
N LEU A 484 18.86 -0.42 32.14
CA LEU A 484 20.22 -0.77 32.57
C LEU A 484 20.38 -0.65 34.09
N HIS A 485 19.93 0.46 34.67
CA HIS A 485 19.96 0.69 36.13
C HIS A 485 19.25 -0.42 36.89
N LEU A 486 18.03 -0.77 36.47
CA LEU A 486 17.24 -1.82 37.10
C LEU A 486 17.88 -3.21 36.94
N CYS A 487 18.51 -3.52 35.80
CA CYS A 487 19.28 -4.76 35.65
C CYS A 487 20.40 -4.86 36.68
N CYS A 488 21.21 -3.81 36.82
CA CYS A 488 22.31 -3.77 37.79
C CYS A 488 21.80 -3.77 39.24
N LEU A 489 20.73 -3.03 39.53
CA LEU A 489 20.12 -2.96 40.86
C LEU A 489 19.61 -4.34 41.29
N LEU A 490 18.85 -5.03 40.43
CA LEU A 490 18.34 -6.37 40.73
C LEU A 490 19.48 -7.38 40.93
N ASP A 491 20.56 -7.32 40.14
CA ASP A 491 21.71 -8.22 40.29
C ASP A 491 22.45 -8.01 41.63
N ARG A 492 22.60 -6.74 42.04
CA ARG A 492 23.17 -6.37 43.36
C ARG A 492 22.29 -6.83 44.52
N LEU A 493 20.97 -6.63 44.43
CA LEU A 493 20.03 -7.07 45.44
C LEU A 493 20.03 -8.60 45.59
N LEU A 494 20.11 -9.34 44.48
CA LEU A 494 20.26 -10.80 44.49
C LEU A 494 21.60 -11.26 45.08
N SER A 495 22.64 -10.44 44.99
CA SER A 495 23.94 -10.67 45.65
C SER A 495 23.88 -10.45 47.17
N GLY A 496 22.76 -9.95 47.70
CA GLY A 496 22.59 -9.64 49.12
C GLY A 496 23.16 -8.28 49.54
N GLU A 497 23.54 -7.43 48.59
CA GLU A 497 23.89 -6.04 48.92
C GLU A 497 22.64 -5.29 49.41
N LYS A 498 22.75 -4.63 50.56
CA LYS A 498 21.70 -3.74 51.05
C LYS A 498 21.82 -2.40 50.35
N THR A 499 20.74 -1.93 49.74
CA THR A 499 20.61 -0.53 49.31
C THR A 499 20.80 0.37 50.53
N SER A 500 21.76 1.30 50.46
CA SER A 500 22.11 2.21 51.55
C SER A 500 20.88 3.00 51.98
N SER A 501 20.53 2.96 53.26
CA SER A 501 19.42 3.71 53.84
C SER A 501 19.83 5.16 54.12
N GLY A 502 19.60 6.06 53.17
CA GLY A 502 19.66 7.50 53.34
C GLY A 502 18.36 8.01 53.94
N GLN A 503 18.19 7.93 55.27
CA GLN A 503 16.92 8.22 55.95
C GLN A 503 16.34 9.65 55.74
N GLY A 504 17.09 10.58 55.13
CA GLY A 504 16.64 11.96 54.88
C GLY A 504 15.94 12.18 53.52
N THR A 505 16.42 11.55 52.45
CA THR A 505 15.98 11.81 51.07
C THR A 505 14.69 11.07 50.68
N ALA A 506 14.46 9.88 51.24
CA ALA A 506 13.30 9.05 50.93
C ALA A 506 11.97 9.64 51.44
N ILE A 507 12.00 10.30 52.61
CA ILE A 507 10.80 10.87 53.23
C ILE A 507 10.35 12.12 52.45
N GLU A 508 11.29 12.97 52.03
CA GLU A 508 11.00 14.19 51.27
C GLU A 508 10.39 13.86 49.90
N CYS A 509 10.98 12.92 49.15
CA CYS A 509 10.48 12.51 47.85
C CYS A 509 9.07 11.88 47.90
N ARG A 510 8.76 11.11 48.95
CA ARG A 510 7.41 10.53 49.15
C ARG A 510 6.33 11.60 49.39
N HIS A 511 6.70 12.72 50.00
CA HIS A 511 5.78 13.83 50.27
C HIS A 511 5.65 14.82 49.11
N GLU A 512 6.67 14.96 48.26
CA GLU A 512 6.64 15.87 47.10
C GLU A 512 5.70 15.41 45.98
N ASP A 513 5.64 14.09 45.72
CA ASP A 513 4.78 13.53 44.66
C ASP A 513 4.28 12.13 45.04
N GLU A 514 3.34 12.10 45.99
CA GLU A 514 2.79 10.86 46.56
C GLU A 514 2.09 9.98 45.50
N THR A 515 1.52 10.61 44.46
CA THR A 515 0.84 9.88 43.38
C THR A 515 1.85 9.17 42.51
N LEU A 516 2.89 9.87 42.03
CA LEU A 516 3.95 9.28 41.21
C LEU A 516 4.72 8.20 41.98
N TYR A 517 5.02 8.44 43.26
CA TYR A 517 5.68 7.45 44.13
C TYR A 517 4.86 6.16 44.24
N ARG A 518 3.54 6.27 44.42
CA ARG A 518 2.65 5.10 44.49
C ARG A 518 2.66 4.30 43.19
N VAL A 519 2.52 4.98 42.04
CA VAL A 519 2.50 4.33 40.71
C VAL A 519 3.80 3.57 40.46
N VAL A 520 4.95 4.20 40.71
CA VAL A 520 6.27 3.56 40.54
C VAL A 520 6.42 2.36 41.48
N LYS A 521 6.03 2.50 42.76
CA LYS A 521 6.13 1.41 43.73
C LYS A 521 5.24 0.22 43.36
N GLU A 522 3.99 0.46 43.00
CA GLU A 522 3.04 -0.58 42.58
C GLU A 522 3.48 -1.23 41.27
N GLY A 523 4.01 -0.46 40.32
CA GLY A 523 4.50 -0.95 39.04
C GLY A 523 5.78 -1.78 39.12
N LEU A 524 6.66 -1.53 40.10
CA LEU A 524 7.88 -2.32 40.32
C LEU A 524 7.67 -3.56 41.19
N PHE A 525 6.56 -3.64 41.94
CA PHE A 525 6.23 -4.76 42.81
C PHE A 525 6.26 -6.15 42.12
N PRO A 526 5.81 -6.30 40.84
CA PRO A 526 5.97 -7.57 40.11
C PRO A 526 7.42 -8.02 39.95
N LEU A 527 8.39 -7.08 39.87
CA LEU A 527 9.81 -7.41 39.80
C LEU A 527 10.32 -7.91 41.16
N GLU A 528 9.95 -7.24 42.25
CA GLU A 528 10.27 -7.65 43.61
C GLU A 528 9.79 -9.08 43.89
N GLN A 529 8.54 -9.37 43.53
CA GLN A 529 7.98 -10.72 43.66
C GLN A 529 8.71 -11.75 42.80
N ARG A 530 8.99 -11.42 41.53
CA ARG A 530 9.62 -12.34 40.57
C ARG A 530 11.03 -12.74 40.97
N TYR A 531 11.80 -11.79 41.51
CA TYR A 531 13.20 -12.01 41.86
C TYR A 531 13.42 -12.22 43.37
N GLY A 532 12.39 -12.09 44.19
CA GLY A 532 12.50 -12.28 45.65
C GLY A 532 13.35 -11.21 46.33
N VAL A 533 13.32 -9.98 45.82
CA VAL A 533 14.12 -8.84 46.31
C VAL A 533 13.22 -7.72 46.82
N CYS A 534 13.78 -6.82 47.64
CA CYS A 534 13.12 -5.59 48.05
C CYS A 534 13.91 -4.38 47.53
N ILE A 535 13.26 -3.53 46.75
CA ILE A 535 13.82 -2.28 46.27
C ILE A 535 13.71 -1.25 47.39
N GLY A 536 14.85 -0.71 47.82
CA GLY A 536 14.91 0.27 48.91
C GLY A 536 14.23 1.61 48.55
N GLU A 537 13.82 2.36 49.57
CA GLU A 537 13.11 3.64 49.37
C GLU A 537 13.95 4.68 48.63
N ASP A 538 15.27 4.70 48.82
CA ASP A 538 16.16 5.62 48.10
C ASP A 538 16.21 5.33 46.58
N GLU A 539 16.19 4.05 46.21
CA GLU A 539 16.14 3.63 44.79
C GLU A 539 14.78 3.96 44.17
N LEU A 540 13.69 3.73 44.90
CA LEU A 540 12.35 4.16 44.48
C LEU A 540 12.33 5.67 44.22
N CYS A 541 12.94 6.47 45.08
CA CYS A 541 13.02 7.92 44.89
C CYS A 541 13.87 8.34 43.69
N HIS A 542 14.97 7.65 43.41
CA HIS A 542 15.74 7.87 42.18
C HIS A 542 14.90 7.61 40.91
N ILE A 543 14.12 6.52 40.91
CA ILE A 543 13.27 6.15 39.78
C ILE A 543 12.11 7.15 39.62
N VAL A 544 11.51 7.61 40.72
CA VAL A 544 10.49 8.66 40.72
C VAL A 544 11.03 9.96 40.14
N HIS A 545 12.24 10.38 40.53
CA HIS A 545 12.87 11.58 39.97
C HIS A 545 13.13 11.45 38.46
N PHE A 546 13.53 10.27 38.00
CA PHE A 546 13.70 9.97 36.58
C PHE A 546 12.39 10.16 35.81
N PHE A 547 11.27 9.57 36.26
CA PHE A 547 9.96 9.73 35.61
C PHE A 547 9.47 11.18 35.62
N ARG A 548 9.71 11.92 36.71
CA ARG A 548 9.40 13.35 36.81
C ARG A 548 10.16 14.18 35.76
N SER A 549 11.43 13.85 35.52
CA SER A 549 12.24 14.52 34.49
C SER A 549 11.72 14.26 33.07
N LEU A 550 11.07 13.11 32.83
CA LEU A 550 10.45 12.77 31.55
C LEU A 550 9.14 13.53 31.33
N GLN A 551 8.30 13.64 32.37
CA GLN A 551 7.08 14.45 32.30
C GLN A 551 7.41 15.92 32.00
N GLY A 552 8.44 16.47 32.64
CA GLY A 552 8.88 17.85 32.41
C GLY A 552 9.41 18.14 30.99
N LYS A 553 9.81 17.11 30.21
CA LYS A 553 10.21 17.26 28.79
C LYS A 553 9.03 17.23 27.82
N GLN A 554 7.86 16.70 28.21
CA GLN A 554 6.67 16.69 27.37
C GLN A 554 5.86 18.00 27.44
N ASP A 555 6.00 18.76 28.53
CA ASP A 555 5.35 20.06 28.74
C ASP A 555 6.09 21.25 28.10
N THR A 556 7.25 21.01 27.47
CA THR A 556 8.08 22.00 26.73
C THR A 556 8.17 21.63 25.26
#